data_AF-A0A350Q8T4-F1
#
_entry.id   AF-A0A350Q8T4-F1
#
_cell.length_a   1.000
_cell.length_b   1.000
_cell.length_c   1.000
_cell.angle_alpha   90.00
_cell.angle_beta   90.00
_cell.angle_gamma   90.00
#
_symmetry.space_group_name_H-M   'P 1'
#
loop_
_entity.id
_entity.type
_entity.pdbx_description
1 polymer ?
#
loop_
_entity_poly.entity_id
_entity_poly.type
_entity_poly.pdbx_seq_one_letter_code
_entity_poly.pdbx_strand_id
1 'polypeptide(L)'
;MGSGTWMNSSDPPRSCLHQMTVILAGHGAGDGSEANRRHLELAEALRARRPGVRFGCAFWKGTPSFVEAARSLRGQGPVVVPVMASSGYYARWRLPEEWAKGDPSRSFVIAPPVGTLPAFPHVVANKVGEAVTGMRRRGLNPVVLLVGHGTTRVRSSGDVARWVRDELALAFPQIEILTAFLDESPH
;
A
#
# COMPACT_ATOMS: atom_id res chain seq x y z
N MET A 1 29.79 18.89 1.65
CA MET A 1 28.77 19.11 2.70
C MET A 1 27.44 18.63 2.14
N GLY A 2 26.75 17.58 2.60
CA GLY A 2 27.07 16.54 3.58
C GLY A 2 26.57 15.20 3.03
N SER A 3 27.38 14.16 3.23
CA SER A 3 27.08 12.77 2.92
C SER A 3 26.07 12.21 3.93
N GLY A 4 24.93 11.72 3.46
CA GLY A 4 23.96 10.97 4.26
C GLY A 4 24.61 9.69 4.80
N THR A 5 25.10 9.78 6.02
CA THR A 5 25.90 8.74 6.68
C THR A 5 24.93 7.81 7.40
N TRP A 6 24.93 6.53 7.00
CA TRP A 6 24.20 5.47 7.68
C TRP A 6 24.78 5.32 9.09
N MET A 7 24.01 5.69 10.13
CA MET A 7 24.44 5.59 11.51
C MET A 7 24.61 4.12 11.93
N ASN A 8 25.81 3.83 12.44
CA ASN A 8 26.20 2.62 13.14
C ASN A 8 25.26 2.32 14.32
N SER A 9 24.73 1.11 14.38
CA SER A 9 24.40 0.42 15.63
C SER A 9 24.91 -1.01 15.53
N SER A 10 25.70 -1.41 16.51
CA SER A 10 26.42 -2.69 16.58
C SER A 10 25.44 -3.86 16.77
N ASP A 11 25.20 -4.63 15.70
CA ASP A 11 24.51 -5.92 15.77
C ASP A 11 25.53 -7.08 15.82
N PRO A 12 25.24 -8.18 16.54
CA PRO A 12 26.14 -9.34 16.62
C PRO A 12 26.22 -10.06 15.26
N PRO A 13 27.31 -10.81 14.98
CA PRO A 13 27.54 -11.39 13.65
C PRO A 13 26.53 -12.50 13.40
N ARG A 14 25.47 -12.20 12.64
CA ARG A 14 24.52 -13.20 12.15
C ARG A 14 24.96 -13.62 10.75
N SER A 15 25.36 -14.88 10.67
CA SER A 15 25.49 -15.76 9.50
C SER A 15 24.73 -15.31 8.24
N CYS A 16 25.31 -15.55 7.05
CA CYS A 16 24.78 -15.38 5.68
C CYS A 16 23.37 -15.97 5.42
N LEU A 17 22.35 -15.51 6.13
CA LEU A 17 20.96 -15.67 5.77
C LEU A 17 20.58 -14.44 4.96
N HIS A 18 20.20 -14.65 3.69
CA HIS A 18 19.70 -13.59 2.83
C HIS A 18 18.49 -12.94 3.51
N GLN A 19 18.70 -11.80 4.17
CA GLN A 19 17.64 -11.13 4.92
C GLN A 19 16.64 -10.57 3.92
N MET A 20 15.41 -11.09 3.95
CA MET A 20 14.36 -10.69 3.02
C MET A 20 14.12 -9.18 3.12
N THR A 21 14.18 -8.50 1.98
CA THR A 21 13.87 -7.06 1.90
C THR A 21 12.52 -6.86 1.24
N VAL A 22 11.65 -6.08 1.90
CA VAL A 22 10.33 -5.70 1.42
C VAL A 22 10.26 -4.19 1.25
N ILE A 23 9.87 -3.72 0.07
CA ILE A 23 9.71 -2.29 -0.24
C ILE A 23 8.25 -1.97 -0.44
N LEU A 24 7.71 -1.11 0.43
CA LEU A 24 6.38 -0.54 0.28
C LEU A 24 6.43 0.56 -0.80
N ALA A 25 5.87 0.25 -1.97
CA ALA A 25 5.83 1.16 -3.11
C ALA A 25 4.55 2.00 -3.07
N GLY A 26 4.70 3.29 -2.81
CA GLY A 26 3.60 4.26 -2.79
C GLY A 26 3.57 5.16 -4.01
N HIS A 27 2.40 5.68 -4.39
CA HIS A 27 2.35 6.79 -5.35
C HIS A 27 3.06 8.03 -4.78
N GLY A 28 2.78 8.31 -3.50
CA GLY A 28 3.29 9.46 -2.79
C GLY A 28 2.72 10.80 -3.27
N ALA A 29 2.99 11.84 -2.49
CA ALA A 29 2.52 13.21 -2.77
C ALA A 29 3.62 14.26 -2.56
N GLY A 30 4.89 13.85 -2.61
CA GLY A 30 6.06 14.69 -2.31
C GLY A 30 6.62 14.43 -0.91
N ASP A 31 7.88 14.79 -0.71
CA ASP A 31 8.58 14.58 0.57
C ASP A 31 7.94 15.41 1.69
N GLY A 32 7.85 14.82 2.87
CA GLY A 32 7.16 15.42 4.03
C GLY A 32 5.63 15.39 3.95
N SER A 33 5.03 14.97 2.83
CA SER A 33 3.57 14.82 2.73
C SER A 33 3.03 13.78 3.72
N GLU A 34 1.78 13.97 4.14
CA GLU A 34 1.12 13.01 5.04
C GLU A 34 1.07 11.61 4.42
N ALA A 35 0.79 11.52 3.12
CA ALA A 35 0.77 10.26 2.39
C ALA A 35 2.11 9.50 2.49
N ASN A 36 3.24 10.18 2.28
CA ASN A 36 4.56 9.55 2.37
C ASN A 36 4.88 9.17 3.83
N ARG A 37 4.55 10.03 4.79
CA ARG A 37 4.73 9.76 6.22
C ARG A 37 3.98 8.51 6.67
N ARG A 38 2.74 8.28 6.22
CA ARG A 38 1.97 7.07 6.55
C ARG A 38 2.63 5.77 6.05
N HIS A 39 3.27 5.81 4.88
CA HIS A 39 4.01 4.65 4.39
C HIS A 39 5.23 4.36 5.26
N LEU A 40 5.97 5.40 5.66
CA LEU A 40 7.13 5.26 6.55
C LEU A 40 6.72 4.73 7.93
N GLU A 41 5.62 5.25 8.50
CA GLU A 41 5.03 4.75 9.75
C GLU A 41 4.63 3.26 9.63
N LEU A 42 4.03 2.87 8.51
CA LEU A 42 3.67 1.49 8.24
C LEU A 42 4.91 0.58 8.15
N ALA A 43 5.95 1.01 7.45
CA ALA A 43 7.21 0.26 7.38
C ALA A 43 7.83 0.06 8.76
N GLU A 44 7.82 1.09 9.62
CA GLU A 44 8.34 1.00 10.98
C GLU A 44 7.53 0.03 11.85
N ALA A 45 6.20 0.14 11.80
CA ALA A 45 5.32 -0.79 12.50
C ALA A 45 5.52 -2.25 12.06
N LEU A 46 5.82 -2.48 10.77
CA LEU A 46 6.12 -3.80 10.23
C LEU A 46 7.48 -4.34 10.71
N ARG A 47 8.52 -3.50 10.78
CA ARG A 47 9.83 -3.88 11.34
C ARG A 47 9.70 -4.38 12.78
N ALA A 48 8.97 -3.63 13.60
CA ALA A 48 8.72 -4.01 15.00
C ALA A 48 8.01 -5.37 15.13
N ARG A 49 7.13 -5.71 14.18
CA ARG A 49 6.37 -6.98 14.19
C ARG A 49 7.08 -8.14 13.51
N ARG A 50 8.10 -7.87 12.68
CA ARG A 50 8.81 -8.87 11.86
C ARG A 50 10.32 -8.56 11.82
N PRO A 51 11.06 -8.80 12.92
CA PRO A 51 12.47 -8.42 13.05
C PRO A 51 13.41 -9.07 12.01
N GLY A 52 13.02 -10.21 11.43
CA GLY A 52 13.80 -10.91 10.40
C GLY A 52 13.61 -10.37 8.97
N VAL A 53 12.80 -9.33 8.77
CA VAL A 53 12.50 -8.76 7.45
C VAL A 53 12.87 -7.28 7.45
N ARG A 54 13.65 -6.87 6.46
CA ARG A 54 13.99 -5.46 6.25
C ARG A 54 12.88 -4.79 5.47
N PHE A 55 12.11 -3.91 6.12
CA PHE A 55 11.14 -3.07 5.42
C PHE A 55 11.77 -1.74 5.00
N GLY A 56 11.29 -1.17 3.89
CA GLY A 56 11.60 0.18 3.42
C GLY A 56 10.46 0.72 2.57
N CYS A 57 10.58 1.98 2.14
CA CYS A 57 9.62 2.62 1.27
C CYS A 57 10.30 3.14 0.01
N ALA A 58 9.55 3.19 -1.08
CA ALA A 58 9.91 3.92 -2.27
C ALA A 58 8.67 4.58 -2.86
N PHE A 59 8.85 5.71 -3.53
CA PHE A 59 7.74 6.54 -3.98
C PHE A 59 7.85 6.90 -5.46
N TRP A 60 6.71 7.15 -6.10
CA TRP A 60 6.69 7.81 -7.40
C TRP A 60 6.90 9.33 -7.25
N LYS A 61 6.24 9.96 -6.27
CA LYS A 61 6.43 11.35 -5.86
C LYS A 61 7.05 11.40 -4.47
N GLY A 62 8.37 11.27 -4.42
CA GLY A 62 9.14 11.40 -3.19
C GLY A 62 10.43 10.60 -3.22
N THR A 63 11.10 10.61 -2.08
CA THR A 63 12.43 10.03 -1.87
C THR A 63 12.36 8.94 -0.79
N PRO A 64 12.97 7.76 -1.00
CA PRO A 64 13.63 7.32 -2.23
C PRO A 64 12.65 7.13 -3.39
N SER A 65 13.06 7.47 -4.60
CA SER A 65 12.31 7.12 -5.82
C SER A 65 12.40 5.61 -6.11
N PHE A 66 11.51 5.08 -6.94
CA PHE A 66 11.60 3.67 -7.38
C PHE A 66 12.93 3.33 -8.04
N VAL A 67 13.48 4.26 -8.84
CA VAL A 67 14.76 4.06 -9.53
C VAL A 67 15.92 4.01 -8.54
N GLU A 68 15.95 4.91 -7.56
CA GLU A 68 17.00 4.96 -6.53
C GLU A 68 16.94 3.72 -5.63
N ALA A 69 15.74 3.35 -5.18
CA ALA A 69 15.55 2.14 -4.38
C ALA A 69 16.00 0.88 -5.15
N ALA A 70 15.57 0.73 -6.41
CA ALA A 70 15.96 -0.38 -7.25
C ALA A 70 17.48 -0.44 -7.50
N ARG A 71 18.14 0.70 -7.73
CA ARG A 71 19.61 0.75 -7.85
C ARG A 71 20.30 0.29 -6.57
N SER A 72 19.83 0.76 -5.41
CA SER A 72 20.42 0.43 -4.11
C SER A 72 20.23 -1.04 -3.71
N LEU A 73 19.23 -1.71 -4.28
CA LEU A 73 18.84 -3.09 -3.96
C LEU A 73 19.14 -4.08 -5.09
N ARG A 74 19.82 -3.64 -6.15
CA ARG A 74 20.13 -4.49 -7.30
C ARG A 74 20.89 -5.74 -6.87
N GLY A 75 20.45 -6.91 -7.34
CA GLY A 75 21.02 -8.21 -7.02
C GLY A 75 20.57 -8.82 -5.68
N GLN A 76 19.76 -8.11 -4.89
CA GLN A 76 19.34 -8.55 -3.54
C GLN A 76 17.94 -9.20 -3.52
N GLY A 77 17.23 -9.27 -4.65
CA GLY A 77 15.93 -9.94 -4.71
C GLY A 77 14.81 -9.31 -3.88
N PRO A 78 14.63 -7.97 -3.79
CA PRO A 78 13.59 -7.40 -2.95
C PRO A 78 12.18 -7.75 -3.44
N VAL A 79 11.25 -7.90 -2.49
CA VAL A 79 9.81 -7.94 -2.77
C VAL A 79 9.24 -6.53 -2.70
N VAL A 80 8.72 -6.03 -3.81
CA VAL A 80 8.12 -4.71 -3.94
C VAL A 80 6.61 -4.86 -3.81
N VAL A 81 6.02 -4.25 -2.78
CA VAL A 81 4.60 -4.34 -2.45
C VAL A 81 3.91 -3.01 -2.79
N PRO A 82 3.05 -2.95 -3.82
CA PRO A 82 2.31 -1.74 -4.15
C PRO A 82 1.25 -1.46 -3.08
N VAL A 83 1.41 -0.36 -2.33
CA VAL A 83 0.43 0.08 -1.35
C VAL A 83 -0.63 0.92 -2.07
N MET A 84 -1.50 0.22 -2.82
CA MET A 84 -2.53 0.82 -3.66
C MET A 84 -3.87 0.12 -3.47
N ALA A 85 -4.95 0.87 -3.53
CA ALA A 85 -6.31 0.36 -3.38
C ALA A 85 -6.79 -0.48 -4.58
N SER A 86 -6.13 -0.42 -5.73
CA SER A 86 -6.53 -1.20 -6.91
C SER A 86 -5.34 -1.53 -7.81
N SER A 87 -5.55 -2.47 -8.74
CA SER A 87 -4.58 -2.82 -9.78
C SER A 87 -4.70 -1.90 -11.01
N GLY A 88 -4.62 -0.59 -10.80
CA GLY A 88 -4.66 0.42 -11.86
C GLY A 88 -3.38 0.51 -12.69
N TYR A 89 -3.34 1.49 -13.59
CA TYR A 89 -2.19 1.76 -14.49
C TYR A 89 -0.84 1.84 -13.75
N TYR A 90 -0.85 2.44 -12.54
CA TYR A 90 0.35 2.58 -11.74
C TYR A 90 1.00 1.24 -11.36
N ALA A 91 0.22 0.36 -10.75
CA ALA A 91 0.72 -0.93 -10.28
C ALA A 91 1.07 -1.86 -11.45
N ARG A 92 0.28 -1.84 -12.53
CA ARG A 92 0.45 -2.75 -13.68
C ARG A 92 1.63 -2.36 -14.58
N TRP A 93 1.85 -1.07 -14.79
CA TRP A 93 2.78 -0.61 -15.83
C TRP A 93 3.87 0.30 -15.27
N ARG A 94 3.50 1.39 -14.59
CA ARG A 94 4.50 2.39 -14.15
C ARG A 94 5.48 1.86 -13.12
N LEU A 95 5.01 1.21 -12.06
CA LEU A 95 5.89 0.68 -11.04
C LEU A 95 6.92 -0.33 -11.62
N PRO A 96 6.50 -1.35 -12.41
CA PRO A 96 7.44 -2.24 -13.08
C PRO A 96 8.43 -1.54 -14.02
N GLU A 97 7.95 -0.60 -14.85
CA GLU A 97 8.78 0.16 -15.80
C GLU A 97 9.88 0.95 -15.08
N GLU A 98 9.51 1.70 -14.04
CA GLU A 98 10.43 2.57 -13.32
C GLU A 98 11.41 1.79 -12.46
N TRP A 99 10.95 0.71 -11.83
CA TRP A 99 11.84 -0.17 -11.08
C TRP A 99 12.89 -0.80 -12.00
N ALA A 100 12.50 -1.26 -13.20
CA ALA A 100 13.42 -1.84 -14.17
C ALA A 100 14.50 -0.87 -14.67
N LYS A 101 14.27 0.45 -14.63
CA LYS A 101 15.33 1.44 -14.93
C LYS A 101 16.44 1.44 -13.88
N GLY A 102 16.10 1.16 -12.63
CA GLY A 102 17.07 1.06 -11.53
C GLY A 102 17.68 -0.34 -11.40
N ASP A 103 16.94 -1.38 -11.80
CA ASP A 103 17.40 -2.77 -11.87
C ASP A 103 17.01 -3.46 -13.21
N PRO A 104 17.80 -3.26 -14.28
CA PRO A 104 17.57 -3.89 -15.58
C PRO A 104 17.70 -5.42 -15.55
N SER A 105 18.41 -5.98 -14.55
CA SER A 105 18.56 -7.42 -14.40
C SER A 105 17.31 -8.11 -13.87
N ARG A 106 16.29 -7.33 -13.47
CA ARG A 106 15.01 -7.81 -12.96
C ARG A 106 15.16 -8.74 -11.75
N SER A 107 16.11 -8.44 -10.89
CA SER A 107 16.37 -9.17 -9.64
C SER A 107 15.40 -8.74 -8.53
N PHE A 108 14.09 -8.72 -8.80
CA PHE A 108 13.05 -8.29 -7.88
C PHE A 108 11.71 -9.00 -8.15
N VAL A 109 10.81 -9.00 -7.17
CA VAL A 109 9.43 -9.51 -7.33
C VAL A 109 8.45 -8.39 -6.99
N ILE A 110 7.49 -8.11 -7.86
CA ILE A 110 6.38 -7.20 -7.55
C ILE A 110 5.19 -8.04 -7.09
N ALA A 111 4.77 -7.83 -5.84
CA ALA A 111 3.58 -8.46 -5.28
C ALA A 111 2.29 -7.83 -5.85
N PRO A 112 1.14 -8.50 -5.74
CA PRO A 112 -0.14 -7.87 -6.03
C PRO A 112 -0.35 -6.62 -5.15
N PRO A 113 -1.05 -5.58 -5.65
CA PRO A 113 -1.42 -4.42 -4.85
C PRO A 113 -2.21 -4.80 -3.60
N VAL A 114 -1.95 -4.10 -2.50
CA VAL A 114 -2.60 -4.37 -1.20
C VAL A 114 -4.13 -4.42 -1.31
N GLY A 115 -4.74 -3.51 -2.07
CA GLY A 115 -6.19 -3.45 -2.26
C GLY A 115 -6.79 -4.65 -3.00
N THR A 116 -5.97 -5.41 -3.72
CA THR A 116 -6.42 -6.61 -4.46
C THR A 116 -6.23 -7.91 -3.68
N LEU A 117 -5.67 -7.84 -2.47
CA LEU A 117 -5.45 -9.02 -1.64
C LEU A 117 -6.77 -9.49 -1.03
N PRO A 118 -7.06 -10.81 -0.96
CA PRO A 118 -8.27 -11.35 -0.35
C PRO A 118 -8.55 -10.88 1.08
N ALA A 119 -7.51 -10.51 1.83
CA ALA A 119 -7.65 -10.00 3.20
C ALA A 119 -8.09 -8.52 3.26
N PHE A 120 -8.03 -7.77 2.16
CA PHE A 120 -8.30 -6.34 2.15
C PHE A 120 -9.74 -5.97 2.56
N PRO A 121 -10.80 -6.64 2.07
CA PRO A 121 -12.16 -6.37 2.53
C PRO A 121 -12.33 -6.59 4.03
N HIS A 122 -11.65 -7.57 4.63
CA HIS A 122 -11.72 -7.79 6.09
C HIS A 122 -11.10 -6.64 6.88
N VAL A 123 -10.00 -6.05 6.38
CA VAL A 123 -9.39 -4.87 7.01
C VAL A 123 -10.36 -3.68 6.96
N VAL A 124 -11.03 -3.48 5.83
CA VAL A 124 -12.06 -2.43 5.69
C VAL A 124 -13.26 -2.72 6.59
N ALA A 125 -13.73 -3.97 6.64
CA ALA A 125 -14.86 -4.40 7.47
C ALA A 125 -14.59 -4.17 8.96
N ASN A 126 -13.37 -4.45 9.44
CA ASN A 126 -12.99 -4.14 10.82
C ASN A 126 -13.13 -2.64 11.10
N LYS A 127 -12.63 -1.79 10.18
CA LYS A 127 -12.68 -0.34 10.36
C LYS A 127 -14.10 0.21 10.31
N VAL A 128 -14.91 -0.29 9.39
CA VAL A 128 -16.34 0.06 9.27
C VAL A 128 -17.09 -0.41 10.51
N GLY A 129 -16.84 -1.63 10.99
CA GLY A 129 -17.47 -2.20 12.17
C GLY A 129 -17.22 -1.38 13.44
N GLU A 130 -15.98 -0.91 13.65
CA GLU A 130 -15.63 0.01 14.74
C GLU A 130 -16.48 1.29 14.69
N ALA A 131 -16.55 1.93 13.51
CA ALA A 131 -17.28 3.18 13.33
C ALA A 131 -18.80 2.98 13.50
N VAL A 132 -19.37 1.98 12.85
CA VAL A 132 -20.81 1.64 12.94
C VAL A 132 -21.21 1.32 14.38
N THR A 133 -20.40 0.53 15.09
CA THR A 133 -20.64 0.20 16.51
C THR A 133 -20.59 1.44 17.38
N GLY A 134 -19.64 2.35 17.12
CA GLY A 134 -19.57 3.66 17.79
C GLY A 134 -20.81 4.51 17.59
N MET A 135 -21.32 4.59 16.35
CA MET A 135 -22.50 5.39 16.01
C MET A 135 -23.79 4.80 16.58
N ARG A 136 -23.96 3.47 16.52
CA ARG A 136 -25.14 2.78 17.07
C ARG A 136 -25.26 2.92 18.58
N ARG A 137 -24.14 2.87 19.31
CA ARG A 137 -24.14 3.14 20.77
C ARG A 137 -24.62 4.54 21.12
N ARG A 138 -24.58 5.47 20.18
CA ARG A 138 -25.09 6.84 20.31
C ARG A 138 -26.53 7.00 19.82
N GLY A 139 -27.23 5.90 19.50
CA GLY A 139 -28.59 5.91 18.98
C GLY A 139 -28.71 6.31 17.50
N LEU A 140 -27.61 6.33 16.74
CA LEU A 140 -27.62 6.68 15.32
C LEU A 140 -27.79 5.43 14.44
N ASN A 141 -28.40 5.61 13.27
CA ASN A 141 -28.48 4.59 12.22
C ASN A 141 -27.62 5.02 11.01
N PRO A 142 -26.35 4.56 10.92
CA PRO A 142 -25.44 5.03 9.87
C PRO A 142 -25.67 4.33 8.53
N VAL A 143 -25.40 5.06 7.45
CA VAL A 143 -25.16 4.54 6.10
C VAL A 143 -23.65 4.60 5.84
N VAL A 144 -23.10 3.62 5.12
CA VAL A 144 -21.68 3.60 4.76
C VAL A 144 -21.54 3.91 3.28
N LEU A 145 -20.87 5.02 2.97
CA LEU A 145 -20.47 5.35 1.61
C LEU A 145 -18.98 5.01 1.40
N LEU A 146 -18.71 3.99 0.59
CA LEU A 146 -17.36 3.63 0.19
C LEU A 146 -16.93 4.46 -1.01
N VAL A 147 -16.05 5.43 -0.78
CA VAL A 147 -15.55 6.34 -1.82
C VAL A 147 -14.25 5.80 -2.42
N GLY A 148 -14.30 5.34 -3.67
CA GLY A 148 -13.12 5.04 -4.47
C GLY A 148 -12.67 6.26 -5.27
N HIS A 149 -11.41 6.30 -5.72
CA HIS A 149 -11.04 7.32 -6.73
C HIS A 149 -11.77 7.08 -8.05
N GLY A 150 -11.90 5.81 -8.48
CA GLY A 150 -12.32 5.50 -9.84
C GLY A 150 -11.27 5.91 -10.87
N THR A 151 -11.44 5.53 -12.14
CA THR A 151 -10.73 6.21 -13.24
C THR A 151 -11.34 5.84 -14.58
N THR A 152 -11.46 6.84 -15.46
CA THR A 152 -11.84 6.63 -16.86
C THR A 152 -10.78 5.89 -17.68
N ARG A 153 -9.53 5.80 -17.20
CA ARG A 153 -8.41 5.22 -17.96
C ARG A 153 -8.36 3.69 -17.91
N VAL A 154 -8.80 3.07 -16.81
CA VAL A 154 -8.79 1.61 -16.64
C VAL A 154 -9.99 1.20 -15.81
N ARG A 155 -11.01 0.56 -16.43
CA ARG A 155 -12.24 0.10 -15.76
C ARG A 155 -12.02 -0.69 -14.46
N SER A 156 -10.90 -1.41 -14.34
CA SER A 156 -10.59 -2.23 -13.17
C SER A 156 -10.23 -1.47 -11.89
N SER A 157 -10.15 -0.13 -11.92
CA SER A 157 -9.92 0.67 -10.70
C SER A 157 -11.11 0.66 -9.75
N GLY A 158 -12.33 0.63 -10.29
CA GLY A 158 -13.55 0.59 -9.49
C GLY A 158 -13.91 -0.81 -8.99
N ASP A 159 -13.34 -1.86 -9.59
CA ASP A 159 -13.69 -3.26 -9.28
C ASP A 159 -13.38 -3.61 -7.83
N VAL A 160 -12.26 -3.13 -7.29
CA VAL A 160 -11.94 -3.37 -5.87
C VAL A 160 -12.94 -2.69 -4.96
N ALA A 161 -13.36 -1.45 -5.25
CA ALA A 161 -14.34 -0.77 -4.41
C ALA A 161 -15.71 -1.46 -4.48
N ARG A 162 -16.13 -1.91 -5.67
CA ARG A 162 -17.36 -2.70 -5.83
C ARG A 162 -17.29 -4.01 -5.06
N TRP A 163 -16.19 -4.75 -5.20
CA TRP A 163 -15.95 -5.98 -4.46
C TRP A 163 -15.96 -5.76 -2.94
N VAL A 164 -15.23 -4.76 -2.44
CA VAL A 164 -15.23 -4.42 -1.01
C VAL A 164 -16.63 -4.03 -0.54
N ARG A 165 -17.42 -3.30 -1.34
CA ARG A 165 -18.82 -3.01 -1.01
C ARG A 165 -19.63 -4.29 -0.87
N ASP A 166 -19.49 -5.24 -1.79
CA ASP A 166 -20.25 -6.50 -1.74
C ASP A 166 -19.90 -7.31 -0.49
N GLU A 167 -18.61 -7.40 -0.16
CA GLU A 167 -18.14 -8.05 1.08
C GLU A 167 -18.66 -7.35 2.35
N LEU A 168 -18.69 -6.02 2.34
CA LEU A 168 -19.26 -5.25 3.45
C LEU A 168 -20.76 -5.44 3.59
N ALA A 169 -21.50 -5.50 2.48
CA ALA A 169 -22.95 -5.74 2.49
C ALA A 169 -23.29 -7.12 3.08
N LEU A 170 -22.44 -8.13 2.83
CA LEU A 170 -22.56 -9.44 3.47
C LEU A 170 -22.23 -9.39 4.96
N ALA A 171 -21.19 -8.64 5.36
CA ALA A 171 -20.77 -8.53 6.75
C ALA A 171 -21.74 -7.69 7.62
N PHE A 172 -22.46 -6.75 7.02
CA PHE A 172 -23.36 -5.81 7.70
C PHE A 172 -24.72 -5.72 7.01
N PRO A 173 -25.54 -6.80 7.00
CA PRO A 173 -26.80 -6.86 6.25
C PRO A 173 -27.85 -5.81 6.65
N GLN A 174 -27.71 -5.25 7.85
CA GLN A 174 -28.57 -4.21 8.40
C GLN A 174 -28.08 -2.77 8.15
N ILE A 175 -26.98 -2.60 7.41
CA ILE A 175 -26.38 -1.31 7.09
C ILE A 175 -26.42 -1.15 5.57
N GLU A 176 -26.93 -0.01 5.11
CA GLU A 176 -26.86 0.33 3.69
C GLU A 176 -25.40 0.68 3.33
N ILE A 177 -24.83 -0.07 2.37
CA ILE A 177 -23.48 0.14 1.87
C ILE A 177 -23.55 0.60 0.42
N LEU A 178 -23.11 1.82 0.16
CA LEU A 178 -23.08 2.44 -1.16
C LEU A 178 -21.64 2.59 -1.64
N THR A 179 -21.45 2.69 -2.96
CA THR A 179 -20.18 3.11 -3.57
C THR A 179 -20.36 4.46 -4.23
N ALA A 180 -19.37 5.33 -4.09
CA ALA A 180 -19.22 6.52 -4.93
C ALA A 180 -17.79 6.59 -5.47
N PHE A 181 -17.60 7.27 -6.61
CA PHE A 181 -16.30 7.47 -7.20
C PHE A 181 -16.05 8.93 -7.58
N LEU A 182 -14.79 9.35 -7.48
CA LEU A 182 -14.40 10.73 -7.81
C LEU A 182 -14.41 10.98 -9.32
N ASP A 183 -13.89 10.02 -10.10
CA ASP A 183 -13.67 10.16 -11.56
C ASP A 183 -14.60 9.28 -12.42
N GLU A 184 -15.51 8.51 -11.83
CA GLU A 184 -16.50 7.68 -12.55
C GLU A 184 -17.87 7.69 -11.84
N SER A 185 -18.94 7.28 -12.52
CA SER A 185 -20.26 7.14 -11.87
C SER A 185 -20.37 5.83 -11.08
N PRO A 186 -21.19 5.76 -10.02
CA PRO A 186 -21.99 6.84 -9.42
C PRO A 186 -21.14 7.82 -8.58
N HIS A 187 -21.51 9.10 -8.59
CA HIS A 187 -20.91 10.16 -7.76
C HIS A 187 -21.69 10.37 -6.48
#